data_AF-A0A2V4DRF5-F1
#
_entry.id   AF-A0A2V4DRF5-F1
#
_cell.length_a   1.000
_cell.length_b   1.000
_cell.length_c   1.000
_cell.angle_alpha   90.00
_cell.angle_beta   90.00
_cell.angle_gamma   90.00
#
_symmetry.space_group_name_H-M   'P 1'
#
loop_
_entity.id
_entity.type
_entity.pdbx_description
1 polymer ?
#
loop_
_entity_poly.entity_id
_entity_poly.type
_entity_poly.pdbx_seq_one_letter_code
_entity_poly.pdbx_strand_id
1 'polypeptide(L)'
;MEPNIQEAVAVLKKFIIAMNRWEVYFFNLTEEYDENSKNSDSLTPKILEELDAIFKSYCTLKERKYGRQAGLALGFPPDYSPDEEILATEVLNKNKIAIETQDHSILEYRYRYTLHYKNKEWRIDKKEVYRDEDDKWERWML
;
A
#
# COMPACT_ATOMS: atom_id res chain seq x y z
N MET A 1 27.67 -2.20 0.04
CA MET A 1 26.74 -1.34 0.79
C MET A 1 25.83 -2.29 1.54
N GLU A 2 25.76 -2.17 2.85
CA GLU A 2 24.86 -2.98 3.66
C GLU A 2 23.41 -2.48 3.47
N PRO A 3 22.41 -3.37 3.45
CA PRO A 3 21.02 -2.98 3.32
C PRO A 3 20.56 -2.10 4.49
N ASN A 4 20.07 -0.90 4.18
CA ASN A 4 19.55 0.03 5.19
C ASN A 4 18.09 -0.31 5.54
N ILE A 5 17.92 -1.18 6.53
CA ILE A 5 16.58 -1.62 7.01
C ILE A 5 15.77 -0.43 7.54
N GLN A 6 16.40 0.51 8.26
CA GLN A 6 15.69 1.65 8.84
C GLN A 6 15.08 2.55 7.76
N GLU A 7 15.81 2.79 6.67
CA GLU A 7 15.31 3.54 5.53
C GLU A 7 14.18 2.81 4.79
N ALA A 8 14.32 1.49 4.58
CA ALA A 8 13.26 0.67 3.99
C ALA A 8 11.97 0.69 4.82
N VAL A 9 12.07 0.55 6.14
CA VAL A 9 10.93 0.67 7.07
C VAL A 9 10.32 2.07 7.01
N ALA A 10 11.14 3.12 6.97
CA ALA A 10 10.64 4.49 6.86
C ALA A 10 9.88 4.74 5.54
N VAL A 11 10.34 4.17 4.43
CA VAL A 11 9.63 4.21 3.14
C VAL A 11 8.28 3.51 3.24
N LEU A 12 8.23 2.31 3.82
CA LEU A 12 6.99 1.57 3.99
C LEU A 12 5.97 2.34 4.84
N LYS A 13 6.38 2.87 6.00
CA LYS A 13 5.50 3.66 6.87
C LYS A 13 4.93 4.89 6.17
N LYS A 14 5.76 5.61 5.41
CA LYS A 14 5.30 6.77 4.63
C LYS A 14 4.28 6.39 3.55
N PHE A 15 4.49 5.25 2.89
CA PHE A 15 3.53 4.73 1.92
C PHE A 15 2.19 4.37 2.57
N ILE A 16 2.20 3.62 3.67
CA ILE A 16 0.98 3.22 4.40
C ILE A 16 0.19 4.47 4.83
N ILE A 17 0.86 5.46 5.41
CA ILE A 17 0.23 6.73 5.82
C ILE A 17 -0.35 7.49 4.61
N ALA A 18 0.38 7.53 3.49
CA ALA A 18 -0.09 8.21 2.28
C ALA A 18 -1.32 7.51 1.69
N MET A 19 -1.31 6.17 1.63
CA MET A 19 -2.44 5.37 1.17
C MET A 19 -3.65 5.55 2.07
N ASN A 20 -3.49 5.43 3.39
CA ASN A 20 -4.60 5.63 4.33
C ASN A 20 -5.24 7.01 4.18
N ARG A 21 -4.44 8.07 4.10
CA ARG A 21 -4.96 9.44 3.91
C ARG A 21 -5.73 9.58 2.61
N TRP A 22 -5.21 9.00 1.53
CA TRP A 22 -5.87 9.00 0.22
C TRP A 22 -7.20 8.23 0.28
N GLU A 23 -7.23 7.03 0.86
CA GLU A 23 -8.45 6.21 1.00
C GLU A 23 -9.52 6.94 1.82
N VAL A 24 -9.16 7.45 2.99
CA VAL A 24 -10.10 8.16 3.88
C VAL A 24 -10.64 9.43 3.22
N TYR A 25 -9.76 10.23 2.60
CA TYR A 25 -10.18 11.48 1.96
C TYR A 25 -11.17 11.24 0.82
N PHE A 26 -10.83 10.34 -0.12
CA PHE A 26 -11.66 10.12 -1.28
C PHE A 26 -12.92 9.31 -0.97
N PHE A 27 -12.89 8.42 0.03
CA PHE A 27 -14.10 7.78 0.54
C PHE A 27 -15.10 8.83 1.03
N ASN A 28 -14.68 9.70 1.96
CA ASN A 28 -15.56 10.74 2.51
C ASN A 28 -16.04 11.73 1.44
N LEU A 29 -15.19 12.10 0.48
CA LEU A 29 -15.57 13.00 -0.60
C LEU A 29 -16.59 12.36 -1.56
N THR A 30 -16.46 11.06 -1.83
CA THR A 30 -17.42 10.30 -2.64
C THR A 30 -18.78 10.24 -1.93
N GLU A 31 -18.79 9.91 -0.64
CA GLU A 31 -20.03 9.90 0.17
C GLU A 31 -20.70 11.28 0.18
N GLU A 32 -19.93 12.38 0.37
CA GLU A 32 -20.47 13.74 0.32
C GLU A 32 -21.10 14.05 -1.05
N TYR A 33 -20.48 13.60 -2.14
CA TYR A 33 -21.04 13.79 -3.48
C TYR A 33 -22.36 13.05 -3.63
N ASP A 34 -22.41 11.79 -3.22
CA ASP A 34 -23.59 10.94 -3.35
C ASP A 34 -24.74 11.47 -2.47
N GLU A 35 -24.47 11.88 -1.23
CA GLU A 35 -25.43 12.52 -0.32
C GLU A 35 -26.04 13.80 -0.92
N ASN A 36 -25.22 14.58 -1.63
CA ASN A 36 -25.65 15.81 -2.30
C ASN A 36 -26.20 15.56 -3.73
N SER A 37 -26.44 14.31 -4.12
CA SER A 37 -26.90 13.93 -5.47
C SER A 37 -26.01 14.47 -6.60
N LYS A 38 -24.71 14.65 -6.32
CA LYS A 38 -23.68 15.00 -7.31
C LYS A 38 -23.12 13.73 -7.93
N ASN A 39 -22.61 13.83 -9.14
CA ASN A 39 -21.96 12.71 -9.80
C ASN A 39 -20.55 12.45 -9.24
N SER A 40 -20.41 11.48 -8.35
CA SER A 40 -19.13 11.04 -7.78
C SER A 40 -18.15 10.52 -8.82
N ASP A 41 -18.61 10.01 -9.98
CA ASP A 41 -17.71 9.58 -11.07
C ASP A 41 -16.81 10.71 -11.55
N SER A 42 -17.22 11.98 -11.38
CA SER A 42 -16.41 13.15 -11.72
C SER A 42 -15.13 13.28 -10.89
N LEU A 43 -15.03 12.58 -9.76
CA LEU A 43 -13.84 12.54 -8.91
C LEU A 43 -12.77 11.56 -9.43
N THR A 44 -13.15 10.62 -10.30
CA THR A 44 -12.30 9.55 -10.83
C THR A 44 -10.93 10.04 -11.35
N PRO A 45 -10.84 11.11 -12.16
CA PRO A 45 -9.55 11.58 -12.65
C PRO A 45 -8.61 12.03 -11.53
N LYS A 46 -9.15 12.71 -10.51
CA LYS A 46 -8.39 13.20 -9.36
C LYS A 46 -7.96 12.06 -8.43
N ILE A 47 -8.87 11.11 -8.20
CA ILE A 47 -8.59 9.87 -7.45
C ILE A 47 -7.38 9.16 -8.06
N LEU A 48 -7.39 8.96 -9.38
CA LEU A 48 -6.31 8.29 -10.11
C LEU A 48 -5.01 9.09 -10.09
N GLU A 49 -5.08 10.41 -10.34
CA GLU A 49 -3.89 11.28 -10.36
C GLU A 49 -3.14 11.24 -9.01
N GLU A 50 -3.83 11.37 -7.90
CA GLU A 50 -3.22 11.34 -6.58
C GLU A 50 -2.67 9.94 -6.23
N LEU A 51 -3.38 8.88 -6.61
CA LEU A 51 -2.91 7.50 -6.43
C LEU A 51 -1.62 7.24 -7.21
N ASP A 52 -1.57 7.68 -8.47
CA ASP A 52 -0.40 7.55 -9.33
C ASP A 52 0.80 8.32 -8.76
N ALA A 53 0.57 9.49 -8.16
CA ALA A 53 1.61 10.25 -7.47
C ALA A 53 2.19 9.50 -6.26
N ILE A 54 1.34 8.84 -5.46
CA ILE A 54 1.78 7.99 -4.34
C ILE A 54 2.62 6.82 -4.87
N PHE A 55 2.13 6.10 -5.88
CA PHE A 55 2.82 4.95 -6.46
C PHE A 55 4.15 5.35 -7.08
N LYS A 56 4.21 6.48 -7.79
CA LYS A 56 5.45 7.03 -8.35
C LYS A 56 6.45 7.43 -7.27
N SER A 57 5.98 7.81 -6.08
CA SER A 57 6.86 8.21 -4.96
C SER A 57 7.44 7.01 -4.22
N TYR A 58 6.63 5.97 -3.97
CA TYR A 58 7.01 4.90 -3.04
C TYR A 58 7.23 3.53 -3.68
N CYS A 59 6.61 3.26 -4.83
CA CYS A 59 6.62 1.94 -5.43
C CYS A 59 7.60 1.84 -6.60
N THR A 60 7.97 0.62 -6.98
CA THR A 60 8.79 0.39 -8.18
C THR A 60 8.03 0.80 -9.44
N LEU A 61 8.73 1.43 -10.39
CA LEU A 61 8.14 1.86 -11.66
C LEU A 61 8.00 0.64 -12.58
N LYS A 62 6.85 -0.04 -12.50
CA LYS A 62 6.46 -1.15 -13.36
C LYS A 62 4.95 -1.13 -13.55
N GLU A 63 4.49 -1.68 -14.67
CA GLU A 63 3.07 -1.88 -14.92
C GLU A 63 2.47 -2.82 -13.87
N ARG A 64 1.31 -2.43 -13.31
CA ARG A 64 0.52 -3.26 -12.40
C ARG A 64 -0.80 -3.59 -13.08
N LYS A 65 -0.90 -4.84 -13.56
CA LYS A 65 -2.12 -5.36 -14.21
C LYS A 65 -3.31 -5.48 -13.26
N TYR A 66 -3.06 -5.52 -11.96
CA TYR A 66 -4.03 -5.70 -10.89
C TYR A 66 -3.65 -4.80 -9.71
N GLY A 67 -4.62 -4.47 -8.86
CA GLY A 67 -4.45 -3.63 -7.68
C GLY A 67 -5.15 -2.29 -7.79
N ARG A 68 -4.85 -1.35 -6.88
CA ARG A 68 -5.63 -0.11 -6.75
C ARG A 68 -5.58 0.75 -8.01
N GLN A 69 -4.45 0.77 -8.73
CA GLN A 69 -4.33 1.48 -10.01
C GLN A 69 -5.21 0.88 -11.12
N ALA A 70 -5.66 -0.39 -10.99
CA ALA A 70 -6.54 -1.06 -11.95
C ALA A 70 -8.02 -1.02 -11.54
N GLY A 71 -8.31 -0.81 -10.25
CA GLY A 71 -9.66 -0.67 -9.72
C GLY A 71 -9.68 0.35 -8.59
N LEU A 72 -10.36 1.48 -8.82
CA LEU A 72 -10.45 2.62 -7.89
C LEU A 72 -11.52 2.42 -6.81
N ALA A 73 -11.71 1.18 -6.35
CA ALA A 73 -12.65 0.89 -5.28
C ALA A 73 -12.15 1.55 -3.99
N LEU A 74 -12.97 2.46 -3.46
CA LEU A 74 -12.80 3.09 -2.15
C LEU A 74 -13.70 2.33 -1.18
N GLY A 75 -13.17 1.97 -0.01
CA GLY A 75 -13.89 1.19 0.98
C GLY A 75 -13.68 1.73 2.39
N PHE A 76 -14.64 1.41 3.27
CA PHE A 76 -14.52 1.63 4.70
C PHE A 76 -14.73 0.30 5.45
N PRO A 77 -13.82 -0.10 6.35
CA PRO A 77 -12.59 0.61 6.75
C PRO A 77 -11.55 0.70 5.62
N PRO A 78 -10.58 1.64 5.69
CA PRO A 78 -9.45 1.70 4.76
C PRO A 78 -8.64 0.40 4.75
N ASP A 79 -8.06 0.04 3.60
CA ASP A 79 -7.23 -1.17 3.46
C ASP A 79 -5.82 -0.97 4.02
N TYR A 80 -5.41 0.28 4.24
CA TYR A 80 -4.14 0.64 4.87
C TYR A 80 -4.39 1.31 6.22
N SER A 81 -3.73 0.82 7.27
CA SER A 81 -3.82 1.38 8.62
C SER A 81 -2.49 2.03 9.04
N PRO A 82 -2.48 3.31 9.47
CA PRO A 82 -1.27 3.94 10.01
C PRO A 82 -0.69 3.24 11.25
N ASP A 83 -1.53 2.43 11.92
CA ASP A 83 -1.19 1.64 13.10
C ASP A 83 -0.70 0.23 12.73
N GLU A 84 -0.51 -0.10 11.43
CA GLU A 84 0.12 -1.34 10.99
C GLU A 84 1.47 -1.53 11.72
N GLU A 85 1.56 -2.61 12.50
CA GLU A 85 2.73 -2.94 13.29
C GLU A 85 3.79 -3.63 12.45
N ILE A 86 5.06 -3.30 12.65
CA ILE A 86 6.18 -4.02 12.01
C ILE A 86 6.53 -5.23 12.88
N LEU A 87 6.26 -6.43 12.40
CA LEU A 87 6.54 -7.67 13.12
C LEU A 87 7.99 -8.13 12.94
N ALA A 88 8.48 -8.11 11.71
CA ALA A 88 9.79 -8.64 11.37
C ALA A 88 10.36 -7.98 10.12
N THR A 89 11.70 -8.03 9.99
CA THR A 89 12.42 -7.60 8.80
C THR A 89 13.44 -8.65 8.40
N GLU A 90 13.50 -8.98 7.11
CA GLU A 90 14.44 -9.96 6.57
C GLU A 90 15.20 -9.36 5.39
N VAL A 91 16.54 -9.46 5.42
CA VAL A 91 17.38 -9.11 4.28
C VAL A 91 17.41 -10.29 3.31
N LEU A 92 16.65 -10.19 2.22
CA LEU A 92 16.62 -11.23 1.17
C LEU A 92 17.91 -11.23 0.34
N ASN A 93 18.48 -10.05 0.10
CA ASN A 93 19.83 -9.85 -0.46
C ASN A 93 20.24 -8.38 -0.33
N LYS A 94 21.42 -8.03 -0.85
CA LYS A 94 21.97 -6.66 -0.79
C LYS A 94 21.04 -5.54 -1.31
N ASN A 95 20.07 -5.86 -2.15
CA ASN A 95 19.14 -4.90 -2.75
C ASN A 95 17.67 -5.18 -2.39
N LYS A 96 17.35 -6.19 -1.57
CA LYS A 96 15.97 -6.56 -1.27
C LYS A 96 15.76 -6.84 0.21
N ILE A 97 14.70 -6.27 0.76
CA ILE A 97 14.26 -6.46 2.14
C ILE A 97 12.79 -6.88 2.11
N ALA A 98 12.44 -7.90 2.89
CA ALA A 98 11.07 -8.21 3.24
C ALA A 98 10.75 -7.60 4.61
N ILE A 99 9.56 -7.01 4.74
CA ILE A 99 9.04 -6.42 5.97
C ILE A 99 7.67 -7.05 6.21
N GLU A 100 7.51 -7.72 7.35
CA GLU A 100 6.23 -8.28 7.77
C GLU A 100 5.49 -7.26 8.64
N THR A 101 4.20 -7.08 8.36
CA THR A 101 3.32 -6.23 9.15
C THR A 101 2.08 -6.98 9.63
N GLN A 102 1.53 -6.49 10.75
CA GLN A 102 0.21 -6.87 11.25
C GLN A 102 -0.69 -5.65 11.12
N ASP A 103 -1.76 -5.78 10.35
CA ASP A 103 -2.88 -4.86 10.46
C ASP A 103 -3.71 -5.24 11.71
N HIS A 104 -4.17 -4.23 12.43
CA HIS A 104 -5.02 -4.35 13.62
C HIS A 104 -6.46 -3.93 13.34
N SER A 105 -6.85 -3.87 12.05
CA SER A 105 -8.24 -3.76 11.63
C SER A 105 -9.02 -5.05 11.94
N ILE A 106 -10.33 -5.03 11.68
CA ILE A 106 -11.26 -6.13 11.98
C ILE A 106 -10.81 -7.48 11.40
N LEU A 107 -10.07 -7.47 10.29
CA LEU A 107 -9.64 -8.69 9.59
C LEU A 107 -8.24 -9.17 10.00
N GLU A 108 -7.52 -8.39 10.82
CA GLU A 108 -6.21 -8.71 11.39
C GLU A 108 -5.23 -9.35 10.38
N TYR A 109 -5.15 -8.77 9.17
CA TYR A 109 -4.31 -9.33 8.12
C TYR A 109 -2.83 -9.20 8.43
N ARG A 110 -2.09 -10.29 8.18
CA ARG A 110 -0.63 -10.27 8.12
C ARG A 110 -0.18 -10.01 6.70
N TYR A 111 0.64 -8.98 6.51
CA TYR A 111 1.20 -8.64 5.22
C TYR A 111 2.72 -8.82 5.18
N ARG A 112 3.24 -9.04 3.97
CA ARG A 112 4.67 -8.97 3.69
C ARG A 112 4.92 -8.04 2.51
N TYR A 113 5.67 -6.98 2.78
CA TYR A 113 6.11 -6.03 1.77
C TYR A 113 7.54 -6.35 1.37
N THR A 114 7.79 -6.55 0.07
CA THR A 114 9.15 -6.62 -0.44
C THR A 114 9.55 -5.27 -1.01
N LEU A 115 10.61 -4.69 -0.47
CA LEU A 115 11.23 -3.47 -0.97
C LEU A 115 12.48 -3.81 -1.77
N HIS A 116 12.70 -3.05 -2.84
CA HIS A 116 13.84 -3.18 -3.75
C HIS A 116 14.61 -1.86 -3.78
N TYR A 117 15.90 -1.93 -3.49
CA TYR A 117 16.82 -0.82 -3.64
C TYR A 117 17.31 -0.72 -5.08
N LYS A 118 16.96 0.38 -5.75
CA LYS A 118 17.38 0.69 -7.12
C LYS A 118 17.51 2.20 -7.26
N ASN A 119 18.44 2.68 -8.07
CA ASN A 119 18.61 4.13 -8.32
C ASN A 119 18.84 4.98 -7.04
N LYS A 120 19.51 4.39 -6.04
CA LYS A 120 19.81 5.02 -4.73
C LYS A 120 18.58 5.29 -3.84
N GLU A 121 17.52 4.52 -4.01
CA GLU A 121 16.29 4.64 -3.22
C GLU A 121 15.64 3.26 -3.00
N TRP A 122 15.00 3.09 -1.85
CA TRP A 122 14.14 1.93 -1.58
C TRP A 122 12.74 2.18 -2.11
N ARG A 123 12.18 1.18 -2.79
CA ARG A 123 10.82 1.23 -3.32
C ARG A 123 10.08 -0.08 -3.08
N ILE A 124 8.78 0.01 -2.82
CA ILE A 124 7.90 -1.14 -2.61
C ILE A 124 7.69 -1.84 -3.95
N ASP A 125 8.05 -3.12 -4.02
CA ASP A 125 7.98 -3.92 -5.24
C ASP A 125 6.76 -4.84 -5.26
N LYS A 126 6.37 -5.41 -4.11
CA LYS A 126 5.17 -6.24 -3.97
C LYS A 126 4.65 -6.22 -2.53
N LYS A 127 3.35 -6.46 -2.38
CA LYS A 127 2.65 -6.79 -1.14
C LYS A 127 2.14 -8.22 -1.26
N GLU A 128 2.20 -8.96 -0.17
CA GLU A 128 1.69 -10.33 -0.03
C GLU A 128 0.85 -10.39 1.23
N VAL A 129 -0.18 -11.24 1.26
CA VAL A 129 -0.99 -11.54 2.44
C VAL A 129 -0.69 -12.96 2.90
N TYR A 130 -0.65 -13.17 4.20
CA TYR A 130 -0.54 -14.51 4.76
C TYR A 130 -1.92 -15.20 4.77
N ARG A 131 -1.96 -16.47 4.39
CA ARG A 131 -3.15 -17.32 4.46
C ARG A 131 -2.92 -18.40 5.51
N ASP A 132 -3.63 -18.28 6.63
CA ASP A 132 -3.50 -19.24 7.74
C ASP A 132 -3.92 -20.66 7.34
N GLU A 133 -4.94 -20.79 6.47
CA GLU A 133 -5.45 -22.09 6.01
C GLU A 133 -4.39 -22.91 5.25
N ASP A 134 -3.49 -22.22 4.54
CA ASP A 134 -2.52 -22.82 3.64
C ASP A 134 -1.07 -22.72 4.12
N ASP A 135 -0.83 -22.00 5.22
CA ASP A 135 0.51 -21.59 5.72
C ASP A 135 1.38 -20.98 4.60
N LYS A 136 0.79 -20.05 3.83
CA LYS A 136 1.44 -19.50 2.63
C LYS A 136 1.25 -18.00 2.49
N TRP A 137 2.23 -17.40 1.83
CA TRP A 137 2.17 -16.03 1.35
C TRP A 137 1.59 -16.01 -0.06
N GLU A 138 0.48 -15.30 -0.23
CA GLU A 138 -0.13 -15.07 -1.53
C GLU A 138 0.11 -13.65 -1.99
N ARG A 139 0.26 -13.47 -3.32
CA ARG A 139 0.40 -12.13 -3.89
C ARG A 139 -0.85 -11.32 -3.59
N TRP A 140 -0.67 -10.18 -2.94
CA TRP A 140 -1.75 -9.23 -2.67
C TRP A 140 -1.66 -8.03 -3.60
N MET A 141 -2.78 -7.33 -3.69
CA MET A 141 -2.89 -6.09 -4.44
C MET A 141 -2.19 -4.96 -3.68
N LEU A 142 -1.33 -4.22 -4.38
CA LEU A 142 -0.85 -2.92 -3.92
C LEU A 142 -1.90 -1.85 -4.26
#